data_AF-A0A418SW17-F1
#
_entry.id   AF-A0A418SW17-F1
#
_cell.length_a   1.000
_cell.length_b   1.000
_cell.length_c   1.000
_cell.angle_alpha   90.00
_cell.angle_beta   90.00
_cell.angle_gamma   90.00
#
_symmetry.space_group_name_H-M   'P 1'
#
loop_
_entity.id
_entity.type
_entity.pdbx_description
1 polymer ?
#
loop_
_entity_poly.entity_id
_entity_poly.type
_entity_poly.pdbx_seq_one_letter_code
_entity_poly.pdbx_strand_id
1 'polypeptide(L)'
;MKKKWYWSIGIIAVLVVAYGWFAGYRFTMSAAISAGFHQDYRVILSEDMPYGKAVLYEDSFHGTFGVGRLHTLWGLLYRHGGEASRIAAQDGQPFEVAGYGSGGDEIWFLVGIQLSGDSQIRYLSAGNHLKDLAYNEPYTMTLDDVKANSEHYKWKEVAGRYALLVLEDYTEENWTIRAFNGEGELVADKRFAGQPRYIDRIQP
;
A
#
# COMPACT_ATOMS: atom_id res chain seq x y z
N MET A 1 -46.08 33.76 -8.57
CA MET A 1 -45.51 32.67 -7.74
C MET A 1 -44.30 31.95 -8.37
N LYS A 2 -44.28 31.68 -9.69
CA LYS A 2 -43.17 30.92 -10.34
C LYS A 2 -41.76 31.53 -10.20
N LYS A 3 -41.64 32.87 -10.13
CA LYS A 3 -40.34 33.58 -10.06
C LYS A 3 -39.55 33.29 -8.78
N LYS A 4 -40.22 33.06 -7.63
CA LYS A 4 -39.55 32.78 -6.35
C LYS A 4 -38.97 31.37 -6.27
N TRP A 5 -39.58 30.41 -6.98
CA TRP A 5 -39.13 29.01 -7.04
C TRP A 5 -37.76 28.87 -7.71
N TYR A 6 -37.51 29.59 -8.81
CA TYR A 6 -36.22 29.56 -9.49
C TYR A 6 -35.07 30.07 -8.61
N TRP A 7 -35.32 31.07 -7.78
CA TRP A 7 -34.34 31.59 -6.82
C TRP A 7 -34.03 30.56 -5.73
N SER A 8 -35.04 29.87 -5.21
CA SER A 8 -34.82 28.79 -4.22
C SER A 8 -34.02 27.63 -4.80
N ILE A 9 -34.30 27.22 -6.05
CA ILE A 9 -33.49 26.19 -6.74
C ILE A 9 -32.04 26.67 -6.93
N GLY A 10 -31.85 27.91 -7.37
CA GLY A 10 -30.52 28.48 -7.56
C GLY A 10 -29.70 28.49 -6.27
N ILE A 11 -30.32 28.88 -5.15
CA ILE A 11 -29.67 28.87 -3.83
C ILE A 11 -29.32 27.45 -3.40
N ILE A 12 -30.23 26.48 -3.57
CA ILE A 12 -29.95 25.08 -3.22
C ILE A 12 -28.80 24.53 -4.07
N ALA A 13 -28.79 24.80 -5.38
CA ALA A 13 -27.70 24.37 -6.25
C ALA A 13 -26.35 24.99 -5.82
N VAL A 14 -26.32 26.28 -5.50
CA VAL A 14 -25.12 26.95 -4.99
C VAL A 14 -24.68 26.37 -3.65
N LEU A 15 -25.60 26.07 -2.73
CA LEU A 15 -25.27 25.46 -1.44
C LEU A 15 -24.74 24.03 -1.60
N VAL A 16 -25.29 23.23 -2.52
CA VAL A 16 -24.77 21.89 -2.84
C VAL A 16 -23.37 21.99 -3.44
N VAL A 17 -23.15 22.94 -4.35
CA VAL A 17 -21.83 23.15 -4.97
C VAL A 17 -20.81 23.69 -3.96
N ALA A 18 -21.21 24.63 -3.11
CA ALA A 18 -20.36 25.17 -2.04
C ALA A 18 -20.05 24.10 -1.00
N TYR A 19 -21.04 23.29 -0.60
CA TYR A 19 -20.83 22.17 0.32
C TYR A 19 -19.88 21.14 -0.27
N GLY A 20 -20.06 20.75 -1.54
CA GLY A 20 -19.14 19.84 -2.23
C GLY A 20 -17.72 20.42 -2.33
N TRP A 21 -17.59 21.73 -2.51
CA TRP A 21 -16.30 22.43 -2.52
C TRP A 21 -15.65 22.41 -1.14
N PHE A 22 -16.39 22.76 -0.08
CA PHE A 22 -15.90 22.79 1.30
C PHE A 22 -15.62 21.39 1.87
N ALA A 23 -16.40 20.39 1.48
CA ALA A 23 -16.19 19.00 1.89
C ALA A 23 -15.00 18.33 1.16
N GLY A 24 -14.41 19.02 0.18
CA GLY A 24 -13.42 18.47 -0.73
C GLY A 24 -14.09 17.45 -1.64
N TYR A 25 -14.45 17.84 -2.85
CA TYR A 25 -15.05 16.91 -3.80
C TYR A 25 -14.14 15.69 -3.96
N ARG A 26 -14.60 14.54 -3.45
CA ARG A 26 -13.82 13.29 -3.37
C ARG A 26 -13.76 12.55 -4.71
N PHE A 27 -13.65 13.32 -5.79
CA PHE A 27 -13.50 12.80 -7.15
C PHE A 27 -12.08 12.27 -7.39
N THR A 28 -11.08 12.68 -6.60
CA THR A 28 -9.69 12.22 -6.73
C THR A 28 -9.27 11.38 -5.53
N MET A 29 -8.36 10.43 -5.75
CA MET A 29 -7.84 9.56 -4.69
C MET A 29 -7.13 10.36 -3.59
N SER A 30 -6.33 11.38 -3.94
CA SER A 30 -5.67 12.25 -2.95
C SER A 30 -6.69 12.98 -2.07
N ALA A 31 -7.73 13.55 -2.67
CA ALA A 31 -8.80 14.21 -1.91
C ALA A 31 -9.55 13.22 -0.99
N ALA A 32 -9.77 11.98 -1.46
CA ALA A 32 -10.41 10.94 -0.66
C ALA A 32 -9.54 10.50 0.54
N ILE A 33 -8.21 10.39 0.39
CA ILE A 33 -7.30 10.01 1.48
C ILE A 33 -7.12 11.15 2.49
N SER A 34 -6.99 12.39 2.01
CA SER A 34 -6.84 13.60 2.83
C SER A 34 -8.12 14.03 3.53
N ALA A 35 -9.28 13.53 3.10
CA ALA A 35 -10.56 13.82 3.73
C ALA A 35 -10.53 13.40 5.22
N GLY A 36 -10.49 14.41 6.10
CA GLY A 36 -10.50 14.25 7.56
C GLY A 36 -9.17 14.52 8.27
N PHE A 37 -8.05 14.68 7.56
CA PHE A 37 -6.72 14.79 8.19
C PHE A 37 -6.01 16.14 8.01
N HIS A 38 -6.54 17.08 7.22
CA HIS A 38 -5.89 18.37 6.91
C HIS A 38 -4.40 18.24 6.49
N GLN A 39 -4.02 17.08 5.96
CA GLN A 39 -2.66 16.75 5.54
C GLN A 39 -2.63 16.52 4.02
N ASP A 40 -1.54 16.98 3.40
CA ASP A 40 -1.29 16.82 1.96
C ASP A 40 -0.68 15.44 1.68
N TYR A 41 -1.57 14.46 1.49
CA TYR A 41 -1.18 13.13 1.05
C TYR A 41 -1.09 13.08 -0.48
N ARG A 42 0.02 12.52 -0.97
CA ARG A 42 0.23 12.24 -2.38
C ARG A 42 0.07 10.76 -2.65
N VAL A 43 -0.88 10.38 -3.51
CA VAL A 43 -0.98 8.99 -3.98
C VAL A 43 0.20 8.67 -4.89
N ILE A 44 0.91 7.59 -4.57
CA ILE A 44 2.08 7.11 -5.29
C ILE A 44 1.69 5.95 -6.21
N LEU A 45 1.00 4.94 -5.67
CA LEU A 45 0.50 3.79 -6.41
C LEU A 45 -0.96 3.52 -6.04
N SER A 46 -1.68 2.88 -6.95
CA SER A 46 -3.04 2.40 -6.71
C SER A 46 -3.30 1.09 -7.43
N GLU A 47 -4.06 0.21 -6.80
CA GLU A 47 -4.53 -1.05 -7.38
C GLU A 47 -6.05 -1.15 -7.28
N ASP A 48 -6.69 -1.76 -8.27
CA ASP A 48 -8.13 -2.01 -8.25
C ASP A 48 -8.48 -3.14 -7.28
N MET A 49 -9.59 -2.98 -6.58
CA MET A 49 -10.20 -3.99 -5.71
C MET A 49 -11.70 -4.08 -6.02
N PRO A 50 -12.38 -5.21 -5.70
CA PRO A 50 -13.80 -5.40 -6.04
C PRO A 50 -14.73 -4.25 -5.61
N TYR A 51 -14.43 -3.55 -4.51
CA TYR A 51 -15.26 -2.48 -3.95
C TYR A 51 -14.60 -1.09 -3.97
N GLY A 52 -13.48 -0.95 -4.68
CA GLY A 52 -12.79 0.33 -4.84
C GLY A 52 -11.31 0.18 -5.16
N LYS A 53 -10.45 0.86 -4.41
CA LYS A 53 -9.00 0.91 -4.70
C LYS A 53 -8.16 0.75 -3.44
N ALA A 54 -7.08 -0.01 -3.56
CA ALA A 54 -5.95 0.07 -2.64
C ALA A 54 -5.05 1.22 -3.10
N VAL A 55 -4.52 2.00 -2.16
CA VAL A 55 -3.65 3.13 -2.46
C VAL A 55 -2.44 3.10 -1.55
N LEU A 56 -1.28 3.37 -2.14
CA LEU A 56 -0.05 3.71 -1.43
C LEU A 56 0.13 5.21 -1.53
N TYR A 57 0.27 5.88 -0.39
CA TYR A 57 0.40 7.33 -0.32
C TYR A 57 1.59 7.75 0.52
N GLU A 58 2.08 8.96 0.26
CA GLU A 58 3.16 9.60 1.02
C GLU A 58 2.60 10.82 1.75
N ASP A 59 2.97 10.97 3.02
CA ASP A 59 2.81 12.18 3.79
C ASP A 59 3.99 13.10 3.50
N SER A 60 3.73 14.15 2.71
CA SER A 60 4.78 15.07 2.26
C SER A 60 5.39 15.87 3.40
N PHE A 61 4.69 16.02 4.53
CA PHE A 61 5.16 16.83 5.65
C PHE A 61 6.11 16.03 6.56
N HIS A 62 5.78 14.77 6.83
CA HIS A 62 6.59 13.91 7.72
C HIS A 62 7.57 13.00 6.96
N GLY A 63 7.47 12.91 5.63
CA GLY A 63 8.25 11.99 4.81
C GLY A 63 7.90 10.52 5.05
N THR A 64 6.77 10.24 5.71
CA THR A 64 6.27 8.88 5.93
C THR A 64 5.39 8.43 4.77
N PHE A 65 5.09 7.15 4.71
CA PHE A 65 4.18 6.59 3.71
C PHE A 65 3.17 5.67 4.37
N GLY A 66 2.07 5.36 3.68
CA GLY A 66 1.03 4.49 4.20
C GLY A 66 0.22 3.83 3.11
N VAL A 67 -0.56 2.85 3.51
CA VAL A 67 -1.56 2.22 2.65
C VAL A 67 -2.96 2.57 3.10
N GLY A 68 -3.86 2.73 2.14
CA GLY A 68 -5.26 3.05 2.37
C GLY A 68 -6.18 2.22 1.50
N ARG A 69 -7.40 2.02 2.00
CA ARG A 69 -8.52 1.48 1.25
C ARG A 69 -9.48 2.62 0.91
N LEU A 70 -9.79 2.78 -0.37
CA LEU A 70 -10.82 3.68 -0.87
C LEU A 70 -12.02 2.86 -1.35
N HIS A 71 -13.21 3.15 -0.87
CA HIS A 71 -14.46 2.57 -1.36
C HIS A 71 -15.08 3.48 -2.42
N THR A 72 -15.75 2.87 -3.39
CA THR A 72 -16.51 3.63 -4.40
C THR A 72 -18.00 3.55 -4.08
N LEU A 73 -18.64 4.70 -3.89
CA LEU A 73 -20.09 4.81 -3.77
C LEU A 73 -20.60 5.88 -4.75
N TRP A 74 -21.48 5.49 -5.66
CA TRP A 74 -22.04 6.38 -6.71
C TRP A 74 -20.97 7.13 -7.54
N GLY A 75 -19.82 6.49 -7.79
CA GLY A 75 -18.70 7.09 -8.53
C GLY A 75 -17.83 8.05 -7.72
N LEU A 76 -18.11 8.22 -6.43
CA LEU A 76 -17.29 8.99 -5.49
C LEU A 76 -16.41 8.07 -4.65
N LEU A 77 -15.18 8.49 -4.39
CA LEU A 77 -14.22 7.73 -3.58
C LEU A 77 -14.28 8.17 -2.11
N TYR A 78 -14.21 7.20 -1.20
CA TYR A 78 -14.26 7.43 0.24
C TYR A 78 -13.17 6.63 0.93
N ARG A 79 -12.36 7.27 1.78
CA ARG A 79 -11.43 6.53 2.62
C ARG A 79 -12.21 5.67 3.61
N HIS A 80 -12.03 4.36 3.51
CA HIS A 80 -12.63 3.38 4.39
C HIS A 80 -11.71 3.08 5.58
N GLY A 81 -10.39 3.02 5.34
CA GLY A 81 -9.40 2.74 6.36
C GLY A 81 -7.98 2.81 5.79
N GLY A 82 -6.98 2.63 6.64
CA GLY A 82 -5.58 2.62 6.24
C GLY A 82 -4.63 2.73 7.42
N GLU A 83 -3.38 2.38 7.19
CA GLU A 83 -2.31 2.46 8.16
C GLU A 83 -1.11 3.16 7.53
N ALA A 84 -0.56 4.12 8.26
CA ALA A 84 0.69 4.76 7.91
C ALA A 84 1.84 4.02 8.56
N SER A 85 2.95 3.90 7.84
CA SER A 85 4.23 3.63 8.49
C SER A 85 4.52 4.71 9.51
N ARG A 86 5.10 4.30 10.64
CA ARG A 86 5.53 5.21 11.70
C ARG A 86 6.83 5.92 11.32
N ILE A 87 7.60 5.38 10.38
CA ILE A 87 8.94 5.86 10.02
C ILE A 87 9.16 5.67 8.51
N ALA A 88 9.90 6.56 7.87
CA ALA A 88 10.40 6.33 6.51
C ALA A 88 11.47 5.22 6.52
N ALA A 89 11.74 4.59 5.37
CA ALA A 89 12.88 3.70 5.24
C ALA A 89 14.18 4.43 5.63
N GLN A 90 14.85 3.96 6.69
CA GLN A 90 16.07 4.57 7.22
C GLN A 90 17.32 4.10 6.49
N ASP A 91 18.38 4.89 6.57
CA ASP A 91 19.71 4.50 6.11
C ASP A 91 20.17 3.23 6.86
N GLY A 92 20.51 2.18 6.11
CA GLY A 92 20.94 0.88 6.65
C GLY A 92 19.88 -0.22 6.63
N GLN A 93 18.62 0.07 6.29
CA GLN A 93 17.60 -0.95 6.03
C GLN A 93 17.33 -1.11 4.53
N PRO A 94 16.99 -2.32 4.06
CA PRO A 94 16.73 -2.57 2.64
C PRO A 94 15.43 -1.91 2.16
N PHE A 95 14.41 -1.86 3.03
CA PHE A 95 13.10 -1.29 2.78
C PHE A 95 12.34 -1.14 4.10
N GLU A 96 11.22 -0.40 4.07
CA GLU A 96 10.23 -0.31 5.15
C GLU A 96 8.86 -0.79 4.65
N VAL A 97 8.02 -1.29 5.56
CA VAL A 97 6.71 -1.87 5.24
C VAL A 97 5.60 -1.21 6.07
N ALA A 98 4.58 -0.70 5.40
CA ALA A 98 3.29 -0.36 5.98
C ALA A 98 2.28 -1.44 5.57
N GLY A 99 1.39 -1.84 6.46
CA GLY A 99 0.29 -2.71 6.03
C GLY A 99 -0.95 -2.52 6.85
N TYR A 100 -2.07 -2.87 6.23
CA TYR A 100 -3.39 -2.63 6.75
C TYR A 100 -4.30 -3.78 6.36
N GLY A 101 -4.84 -4.46 7.37
CA GLY A 101 -5.86 -5.51 7.21
C GLY A 101 -7.14 -5.12 7.93
N SER A 102 -8.28 -5.49 7.35
CA SER A 102 -9.57 -5.42 8.04
C SER A 102 -10.02 -6.82 8.43
N GLY A 103 -10.37 -7.02 9.70
CA GLY A 103 -11.14 -8.21 10.10
C GLY A 103 -12.60 -8.09 9.64
N GLY A 104 -13.23 -9.20 9.25
CA GLY A 104 -14.62 -9.25 8.76
C GLY A 104 -14.72 -9.71 7.30
N ASP A 105 -15.88 -9.58 6.66
CA ASP A 105 -16.20 -10.19 5.35
C ASP A 105 -15.37 -9.65 4.16
N GLU A 106 -14.64 -8.55 4.33
CA GLU A 106 -13.71 -8.00 3.33
C GLU A 106 -12.26 -8.20 3.78
N ILE A 107 -11.76 -9.42 3.62
CA ILE A 107 -10.46 -9.83 4.15
C ILE A 107 -9.31 -9.45 3.20
N TRP A 108 -9.24 -8.19 2.77
CA TRP A 108 -8.10 -7.72 1.95
C TRP A 108 -7.02 -7.16 2.84
N PHE A 109 -5.80 -7.67 2.64
CA PHE A 109 -4.61 -7.21 3.32
C PHE A 109 -3.72 -6.40 2.38
N LEU A 110 -3.48 -5.15 2.73
CA LEU A 110 -2.69 -4.22 1.93
C LEU A 110 -1.27 -4.16 2.48
N VAL A 111 -0.29 -4.26 1.60
CA VAL A 111 1.13 -4.11 1.95
C VAL A 111 1.76 -3.06 1.04
N GLY A 112 2.17 -1.95 1.64
CA GLY A 112 2.94 -0.89 1.01
C GLY A 112 4.40 -1.02 1.41
N ILE A 113 5.29 -0.88 0.43
CA ILE A 113 6.72 -1.03 0.65
C ILE A 113 7.43 0.18 0.06
N GLN A 114 8.36 0.75 0.82
CA GLN A 114 9.26 1.82 0.37
C GLN A 114 10.70 1.31 0.48
N LEU A 115 11.44 1.33 -0.62
CA LEU A 115 12.86 1.02 -0.64
C LEU A 115 13.70 2.20 -0.12
N SER A 116 14.88 1.88 0.41
CA SER A 116 15.94 2.88 0.62
C SER A 116 16.50 3.40 -0.71
N GLY A 117 17.06 4.61 -0.71
CA GLY A 117 17.39 5.36 -1.93
C GLY A 117 18.33 4.67 -2.91
N ASP A 118 19.29 3.89 -2.40
CA ASP A 118 20.33 3.21 -3.20
C ASP A 118 20.09 1.70 -3.36
N SER A 119 18.86 1.25 -3.14
CA SER A 119 18.52 -0.17 -3.16
C SER A 119 18.63 -0.79 -4.56
N GLN A 120 19.27 -1.96 -4.66
CA GLN A 120 19.35 -2.77 -5.88
C GLN A 120 18.11 -3.67 -6.08
N ILE A 121 17.12 -3.57 -5.18
CA ILE A 121 15.90 -4.38 -5.21
C ILE A 121 15.04 -3.97 -6.42
N ARG A 122 14.68 -4.95 -7.24
CA ARG A 122 13.80 -4.77 -8.40
C ARG A 122 12.47 -5.47 -8.26
N TYR A 123 12.42 -6.58 -7.53
CA TYR A 123 11.20 -7.35 -7.34
C TYR A 123 10.95 -7.59 -5.86
N LEU A 124 9.68 -7.60 -5.47
CA LEU A 124 9.22 -7.93 -4.13
C LEU A 124 8.20 -9.04 -4.22
N SER A 125 8.18 -9.91 -3.22
CA SER A 125 7.11 -10.89 -3.03
C SER A 125 6.60 -10.88 -1.60
N ALA A 126 5.31 -11.12 -1.42
CA ALA A 126 4.68 -11.43 -0.15
C ALA A 126 4.08 -12.83 -0.21
N GLY A 127 4.25 -13.58 0.88
CA GLY A 127 3.79 -14.97 0.98
C GLY A 127 4.88 -15.92 1.48
N ASN A 128 4.52 -17.17 1.68
CA ASN A 128 5.46 -18.17 2.15
C ASN A 128 5.03 -19.60 1.79
N HIS A 129 5.91 -20.35 1.13
CA HIS A 129 5.78 -21.81 0.98
C HIS A 129 6.82 -22.59 1.80
N LEU A 130 7.82 -21.89 2.36
CA LEU A 130 8.88 -22.49 3.17
C LEU A 130 8.38 -22.65 4.60
N LYS A 131 8.10 -23.89 5.00
CA LYS A 131 7.66 -24.22 6.36
C LYS A 131 8.84 -24.20 7.33
N ASP A 132 8.57 -23.84 8.58
CA ASP A 132 9.46 -24.00 9.74
C ASP A 132 10.81 -23.26 9.67
N LEU A 133 10.95 -22.25 8.82
CA LEU A 133 12.21 -21.52 8.66
C LEU A 133 12.42 -20.54 9.82
N ALA A 134 13.30 -20.89 10.76
CA ALA A 134 13.54 -20.10 11.97
C ALA A 134 14.02 -18.70 11.60
N TYR A 135 13.55 -17.63 12.27
CA TYR A 135 13.74 -16.22 11.88
C TYR A 135 15.15 -15.82 11.41
N ASN A 136 16.20 -16.39 11.99
CA ASN A 136 17.60 -16.10 11.68
C ASN A 136 18.27 -17.10 10.71
N GLU A 137 17.61 -18.20 10.37
CA GLU A 137 18.17 -19.27 9.55
C GLU A 137 18.45 -18.78 8.12
N PRO A 138 19.67 -19.00 7.59
CA PRO A 138 20.00 -18.68 6.20
C PRO A 138 19.25 -19.61 5.24
N TYR A 139 18.86 -19.08 4.09
CA TYR A 139 18.21 -19.85 3.03
C TYR A 139 18.54 -19.22 1.68
N THR A 140 18.36 -20.01 0.63
CA THR A 140 18.46 -19.53 -0.74
C THR A 140 17.10 -19.60 -1.39
N MET A 141 16.81 -18.59 -2.21
CA MET A 141 15.57 -18.49 -2.97
C MET A 141 15.82 -17.58 -4.16
N THR A 142 15.15 -17.88 -5.27
CA THR A 142 15.13 -17.05 -6.47
C THR A 142 13.72 -16.55 -6.75
N LEU A 143 13.61 -15.53 -7.58
CA LEU A 143 12.34 -15.08 -8.11
C LEU A 143 11.65 -16.18 -8.94
N ASP A 144 12.41 -17.07 -9.57
CA ASP A 144 11.85 -18.20 -10.31
C ASP A 144 11.21 -19.23 -9.38
N ASP A 145 11.78 -19.46 -8.18
CA ASP A 145 11.13 -20.29 -7.15
C ASP A 145 9.80 -19.68 -6.70
N VAL A 146 9.74 -18.35 -6.53
CA VAL A 146 8.50 -17.63 -6.21
C VAL A 146 7.46 -17.80 -7.32
N LYS A 147 7.87 -17.65 -8.58
CA LYS A 147 6.98 -17.80 -9.74
C LYS A 147 6.49 -19.25 -9.89
N ALA A 148 7.34 -20.23 -9.59
CA ALA A 148 6.99 -21.65 -9.64
C ALA A 148 5.95 -22.06 -8.57
N ASN A 149 5.84 -21.30 -7.48
CA ASN A 149 4.90 -21.53 -6.37
C ASN A 149 3.87 -20.39 -6.26
N SER A 150 3.35 -19.91 -7.40
CA SER A 150 2.51 -18.70 -7.50
C SER A 150 1.24 -18.70 -6.64
N GLU A 151 0.76 -19.87 -6.23
CA GLU A 151 -0.36 -20.06 -5.31
C GLU A 151 -0.04 -19.63 -3.87
N HIS A 152 1.25 -19.60 -3.50
CA HIS A 152 1.74 -19.20 -2.18
C HIS A 152 2.31 -17.78 -2.14
N TYR A 153 2.36 -17.10 -3.28
CA TYR A 153 3.01 -15.80 -3.39
C TYR A 153 2.23 -14.81 -4.25
N LYS A 154 2.21 -13.55 -3.82
CA LYS A 154 2.07 -12.41 -4.72
C LYS A 154 3.43 -11.76 -4.90
N TRP A 155 3.78 -11.44 -6.13
CA TRP A 155 5.03 -10.76 -6.44
C TRP A 155 4.79 -9.60 -7.40
N LYS A 156 5.70 -8.64 -7.37
CA LYS A 156 5.60 -7.42 -8.17
C LYS A 156 6.96 -6.80 -8.43
N GLU A 157 7.09 -6.16 -9.59
CA GLU A 157 8.21 -5.26 -9.86
C GLU A 157 8.02 -3.94 -9.10
N VAL A 158 9.12 -3.38 -8.61
CA VAL A 158 9.13 -2.10 -7.89
C VAL A 158 8.92 -0.95 -8.88
N ALA A 159 7.99 -0.05 -8.57
CA ALA A 159 7.78 1.17 -9.33
C ALA A 159 8.52 2.34 -8.66
N GLY A 160 9.65 2.75 -9.25
CA GLY A 160 10.54 3.73 -8.64
C GLY A 160 11.18 3.18 -7.37
N ARG A 161 10.76 3.67 -6.21
CA ARG A 161 11.18 3.16 -4.88
C ARG A 161 10.03 2.51 -4.10
N TYR A 162 8.92 2.21 -4.75
CA TYR A 162 7.70 1.80 -4.07
C TYR A 162 7.09 0.53 -4.67
N ALA A 163 6.42 -0.26 -3.83
CA ALA A 163 5.55 -1.33 -4.27
C ALA A 163 4.27 -1.36 -3.43
N LEU A 164 3.18 -1.77 -4.07
CA LEU A 164 1.88 -2.00 -3.44
C LEU A 164 1.42 -3.41 -3.80
N LEU A 165 1.22 -4.24 -2.77
CA LEU A 165 0.68 -5.59 -2.86
C LEU A 165 -0.70 -5.62 -2.20
N VAL A 166 -1.65 -6.28 -2.87
CA VAL A 166 -2.99 -6.56 -2.35
C VAL A 166 -3.10 -8.07 -2.19
N LEU A 167 -3.31 -8.51 -0.96
CA LEU A 167 -3.30 -9.90 -0.54
C LEU A 167 -4.68 -10.31 -0.03
N GLU A 168 -5.00 -11.58 -0.20
CA GLU A 168 -6.12 -12.22 0.49
C GLU A 168 -5.64 -12.58 1.90
N ASP A 169 -6.33 -12.08 2.91
CA ASP A 169 -6.12 -12.34 4.32
C ASP A 169 -4.79 -11.86 4.92
N TYR A 170 -4.89 -11.43 6.18
CA TYR A 170 -3.72 -11.25 7.02
C TYR A 170 -3.33 -12.60 7.63
N THR A 171 -2.22 -13.16 7.17
CA THR A 171 -1.62 -14.38 7.72
C THR A 171 -0.14 -14.16 8.01
N GLU A 172 0.44 -15.00 8.87
CA GLU A 172 1.88 -14.96 9.13
C GLU A 172 2.70 -15.16 7.84
N GLU A 173 2.18 -16.00 6.94
CA GLU A 173 2.77 -16.31 5.64
C GLU A 173 2.74 -15.07 4.72
N ASN A 174 1.58 -14.42 4.60
CA ASN A 174 1.37 -13.27 3.72
C ASN A 174 2.07 -11.99 4.19
N TRP A 175 2.52 -11.95 5.44
CA TRP A 175 3.31 -10.84 5.98
C TRP A 175 4.83 -11.06 5.86
N THR A 176 5.26 -12.18 5.30
CA THR A 176 6.67 -12.42 4.96
C THR A 176 6.97 -11.80 3.60
N ILE A 177 7.84 -10.79 3.60
CA ILE A 177 8.27 -10.07 2.41
C ILE A 177 9.67 -10.52 2.02
N ARG A 178 9.88 -10.76 0.72
CA ARG A 178 11.19 -11.07 0.15
C ARG A 178 11.49 -10.12 -1.00
N ALA A 179 12.74 -9.74 -1.10
CA ALA A 179 13.21 -8.76 -2.06
C ALA A 179 14.33 -9.34 -2.91
N PHE A 180 14.22 -9.14 -4.22
CA PHE A 180 15.11 -9.70 -5.22
C PHE A 180 15.77 -8.60 -6.05
N ASN A 181 17.03 -8.80 -6.45
CA ASN A 181 17.73 -7.92 -7.39
C ASN A 181 17.23 -8.10 -8.84
N GLY A 182 17.87 -7.41 -9.79
CA GLY A 182 17.50 -7.46 -11.21
C GLY A 182 17.69 -8.85 -11.84
N GLU A 183 18.59 -9.64 -11.28
CA GLU A 183 18.92 -11.01 -11.67
C GLU A 183 17.96 -12.05 -11.06
N GLY A 184 17.04 -11.63 -10.19
CA GLY A 184 16.09 -12.51 -9.53
C GLY A 184 16.64 -13.21 -8.29
N GLU A 185 17.75 -12.73 -7.73
CA GLU A 185 18.39 -13.28 -6.54
C GLU A 185 17.86 -12.63 -5.27
N LEU A 186 17.59 -13.43 -4.24
CA LEU A 186 17.19 -12.91 -2.93
C LEU A 186 18.32 -12.08 -2.30
N VAL A 187 18.02 -10.82 -1.98
CA VAL A 187 18.96 -9.86 -1.37
C VAL A 187 18.51 -9.32 -0.02
N ALA A 188 17.21 -9.37 0.27
CA ALA A 188 16.67 -8.95 1.56
C ALA A 188 15.36 -9.68 1.88
N ASP A 189 15.04 -9.79 3.16
CA ASP A 189 13.75 -10.27 3.62
C ASP A 189 13.24 -9.49 4.84
N LYS A 190 11.94 -9.58 5.05
CA LYS A 190 11.27 -9.24 6.30
C LYS A 190 10.33 -10.38 6.62
N ARG A 191 10.66 -11.14 7.65
CA ARG A 191 9.81 -12.25 8.10
C ARG A 191 8.70 -11.77 9.03
N PHE A 192 7.73 -12.64 9.29
CA PHE A 192 6.69 -12.39 10.28
C PHE A 192 7.28 -11.94 11.62
N ALA A 193 6.70 -10.90 12.23
CA ALA A 193 7.19 -10.22 13.44
C ALA A 193 8.64 -9.68 13.40
N GLY A 194 9.32 -9.80 12.26
CA GLY A 194 10.69 -9.41 12.05
C GLY A 194 10.87 -8.01 11.47
N GLN A 195 12.10 -7.51 11.57
CA GLN A 195 12.54 -6.30 10.90
C GLN A 195 13.09 -6.64 9.50
N PRO A 196 12.97 -5.73 8.52
CA PRO A 196 13.67 -5.87 7.25
C PRO A 196 15.17 -6.01 7.45
N ARG A 197 15.79 -6.97 6.75
CA ARG A 197 17.23 -7.21 6.79
C ARG A 197 17.77 -7.58 5.42
N TYR A 198 19.03 -7.26 5.19
CA TYR A 198 19.77 -7.83 4.07
C TYR A 198 20.03 -9.31 4.33
N ILE A 199 19.98 -10.11 3.26
CA ILE A 199 20.49 -11.47 3.29
C ILE A 199 21.96 -11.37 2.92
N ASP A 200 22.83 -11.55 3.91
CA ASP A 200 24.26 -11.70 3.65
C ASP A 200 24.42 -12.96 2.80
N ARG A 201 24.57 -12.78 1.48
CA ARG A 201 25.33 -13.76 0.73
C ARG A 201 26.74 -13.67 1.28
N ILE A 202 27.26 -14.80 1.75
CA ILE A 202 28.69 -15.03 1.89
C ILE A 202 29.33 -14.39 0.66
N GLN A 203 30.05 -13.27 0.87
CA GLN A 203 30.87 -12.70 -0.19
C GLN A 203 31.78 -13.84 -0.66
N PRO A 204 31.87 -14.11 -1.98
CA PRO A 204 32.77 -15.14 -2.48
C PRO A 204 34.21 -14.91 -2.02
#